data_AF-A0A833UB37-F1
#
_entry.id   AF-A0A833UB37-F1
#
_cell.length_a   1.000
_cell.length_b   1.000
_cell.length_c   1.000
_cell.angle_alpha   90.00
_cell.angle_beta   90.00
_cell.angle_gamma   90.00
#
_symmetry.space_group_name_H-M   'P 1'
#
loop_
_entity.id
_entity.type
_entity.pdbx_description
1 polymer ?
#
loop_
_entity_poly.entity_id
_entity_poly.type
_entity_poly.pdbx_seq_one_letter_code
_entity_poly.pdbx_strand_id
1 'polypeptide(L)'
;GSHLKEALYEHFLTLSVGLQINDIEPFCQDEIALYRQCTDKRDKELRQRLQDSEHKLGSSMPLDEAKERAAQLESEVTSLERRLILATGTEGMEGFRQRWSLHGRLTDTKRRLESLNQGIGNRKKDEPVGGSTAKRWSFW
;
A
#
# COMPACT_ATOMS: atom_id res chain seq x y z
N GLY A 1 22.64 -36.91 -24.36
CA GLY A 1 22.37 -36.04 -25.52
C GLY A 1 21.41 -34.91 -25.19
N SER A 2 20.32 -35.18 -24.47
CA SER A 2 19.26 -34.22 -24.10
C SER A 2 19.61 -33.33 -22.91
N HIS A 3 20.16 -33.89 -21.82
CA HIS A 3 20.49 -33.11 -20.62
C HIS A 3 21.55 -32.02 -20.80
N LEU A 4 22.50 -32.22 -21.73
CA LEU A 4 23.49 -31.19 -22.09
C LEU A 4 22.85 -30.02 -22.84
N LYS A 5 21.77 -30.28 -23.61
CA LYS A 5 21.05 -29.24 -24.36
C LYS A 5 20.13 -28.44 -23.43
N GLU A 6 19.47 -29.10 -22.47
CA GLU A 6 18.69 -28.42 -21.42
C GLU A 6 19.59 -27.55 -20.54
N ALA A 7 20.73 -28.09 -20.09
CA ALA A 7 21.69 -27.31 -19.29
C ALA A 7 22.22 -26.09 -20.07
N LEU A 8 22.54 -26.24 -21.36
CA LEU A 8 22.95 -25.12 -22.22
C LEU A 8 21.82 -24.10 -22.44
N TYR A 9 20.57 -24.55 -22.53
CA TYR A 9 19.42 -23.68 -22.72
C TYR A 9 19.09 -22.88 -21.46
N GLU A 10 19.12 -23.52 -20.29
CA GLU A 10 18.97 -22.85 -18.99
C GLU A 10 20.12 -21.86 -18.73
N HIS A 11 21.36 -22.23 -19.07
CA HIS A 11 22.51 -21.32 -18.96
C HIS A 11 22.40 -20.14 -19.93
N PHE A 12 21.88 -20.37 -21.14
CA PHE A 12 21.64 -19.33 -22.13
C PHE A 12 20.50 -18.38 -21.72
N LEU A 13 19.41 -18.91 -21.16
CA LEU A 13 18.34 -18.08 -20.61
C LEU A 13 18.83 -17.23 -19.43
N THR A 14 19.57 -17.84 -18.50
CA THR A 14 20.15 -17.14 -17.34
C THR A 14 21.12 -16.04 -17.77
N LEU A 15 21.95 -16.33 -18.80
CA LEU A 15 22.87 -15.37 -19.38
C LEU A 15 22.13 -14.24 -20.12
N SER A 16 21.05 -14.53 -20.84
CA SER A 16 20.28 -13.52 -21.60
C SER A 16 19.55 -12.51 -20.71
N VAL A 17 18.98 -12.97 -19.60
CA VAL A 17 18.33 -12.10 -18.60
C VAL A 17 19.38 -11.29 -17.83
N GLY A 18 20.52 -11.91 -17.53
CA GLY A 18 21.67 -11.21 -16.93
C GLY A 18 22.29 -10.17 -17.88
N LEU A 19 22.37 -10.45 -19.18
CA LEU A 19 22.88 -9.50 -20.18
C LEU A 19 21.97 -8.27 -20.30
N GLN A 20 20.64 -8.45 -20.35
CA GLN A 20 19.71 -7.31 -20.43
C GLN A 20 19.80 -6.34 -19.25
N ILE A 21 20.21 -6.81 -18.07
CA ILE A 21 20.45 -5.95 -16.89
C ILE A 21 21.83 -5.28 -16.99
N ASN A 22 22.83 -5.96 -17.57
CA ASN A 22 24.19 -5.48 -17.74
C ASN A 22 24.42 -4.61 -18.99
N ASP A 23 23.49 -4.61 -19.95
CA ASP A 23 23.55 -3.82 -21.19
C ASP A 23 23.02 -2.38 -21.02
N ILE A 24 22.59 -2.01 -19.81
CA ILE A 24 22.31 -0.61 -19.46
C ILE A 24 23.64 0.03 -19.06
N GLU A 25 24.07 1.05 -19.81
CA GLU A 25 25.31 1.79 -19.54
C GLU A 25 25.37 2.25 -18.06
N PRO A 26 26.52 2.17 -17.36
CA PRO A 26 26.60 2.38 -15.91
C PRO A 26 25.94 3.67 -15.40
N PHE A 27 26.00 4.75 -16.20
CA PHE A 27 25.31 6.02 -15.91
C PHE A 27 23.78 5.86 -15.81
N CYS A 28 23.18 5.09 -16.72
CA CYS A 28 21.74 4.83 -16.73
C CYS A 28 21.31 3.94 -15.55
N GLN A 29 22.20 3.11 -15.00
CA GLN A 29 21.92 2.32 -13.79
C GLN A 29 21.88 3.20 -12.54
N ASP A 30 22.83 4.13 -12.39
CA ASP A 30 22.88 5.08 -11.28
C ASP A 30 21.67 6.03 -11.31
N GLU A 31 21.30 6.52 -12.49
CA GLU A 31 20.13 7.36 -12.67
C GLU A 31 18.82 6.60 -12.34
N ILE A 32 18.68 5.35 -12.78
CA ILE A 32 17.54 4.49 -12.39
C ILE A 32 17.51 4.26 -10.87
N ALA A 33 18.67 4.02 -10.25
CA ALA A 33 18.76 3.83 -8.81
C ALA A 33 18.33 5.09 -8.05
N LEU A 34 18.78 6.28 -8.49
CA LEU A 34 18.39 7.57 -7.93
C LEU A 34 16.89 7.82 -8.10
N TYR A 35 16.32 7.52 -9.28
CA TYR A 35 14.89 7.64 -9.51
C TYR A 35 14.09 6.74 -8.58
N ARG A 36 14.48 5.47 -8.43
CA ARG A 36 13.84 4.51 -7.50
C ARG A 36 13.89 5.03 -6.06
N GLN A 37 15.04 5.53 -5.62
CA GLN A 37 15.18 6.09 -4.28
C GLN A 37 14.27 7.31 -4.07
N CYS A 38 14.20 8.21 -5.05
CA CYS A 38 13.33 9.38 -5.01
C CYS A 38 11.84 8.99 -4.97
N THR A 39 11.43 8.02 -5.79
CA THR A 39 10.04 7.54 -5.79
C THR A 39 9.68 6.85 -4.48
N ASP A 40 10.59 6.05 -3.92
CA ASP A 40 10.37 5.35 -2.65
C ASP A 40 10.27 6.32 -1.48
N LYS A 41 11.14 7.35 -1.45
CA LYS A 41 11.08 8.39 -0.43
C LYS A 41 9.74 9.14 -0.49
N ARG A 42 9.32 9.55 -1.69
CA ARG A 42 8.06 10.26 -1.90
C ARG A 42 6.86 9.39 -1.53
N ASP A 43 6.84 8.12 -1.93
CA ASP A 43 5.77 7.17 -1.61
C ASP A 43 5.63 7.00 -0.09
N LYS A 44 6.75 6.84 0.63
CA LYS A 44 6.76 6.77 2.10
C LYS A 44 6.19 8.03 2.75
N GLU A 45 6.63 9.21 2.32
CA GLU A 45 6.15 10.49 2.84
C GLU A 45 4.65 10.67 2.60
N LEU A 46 4.14 10.33 1.40
CA LEU A 46 2.73 10.43 1.08
C LEU A 46 1.87 9.46 1.90
N ARG A 47 2.31 8.20 2.05
CA ARG A 47 1.61 7.22 2.88
C ARG A 47 1.56 7.62 4.34
N GLN A 48 2.64 8.19 4.87
CA GLN A 48 2.66 8.70 6.24
C GLN A 48 1.69 9.87 6.41
N ARG A 49 1.74 10.86 5.51
CA ARG A 49 0.81 12.01 5.55
C ARG A 49 -0.65 11.57 5.47
N LEU A 50 -0.95 10.56 4.66
CA LEU A 50 -2.29 10.00 4.55
C LEU A 50 -2.72 9.33 5.86
N GLN A 51 -1.87 8.52 6.47
CA GLN A 51 -2.14 7.90 7.79
C GLN A 51 -2.35 8.97 8.88
N ASP A 52 -1.51 9.99 8.93
CA ASP A 52 -1.66 11.10 9.88
C ASP A 52 -2.99 11.84 9.68
N SER A 53 -3.42 12.01 8.42
CA SER A 53 -4.70 12.65 8.10
C SER A 53 -5.90 11.78 8.52
N GLU A 54 -5.85 10.47 8.32
CA GLU A 54 -6.89 9.53 8.78
C GLU A 54 -6.95 9.48 10.30
N HIS A 55 -5.81 9.51 10.97
CA HIS A 55 -5.74 9.59 12.43
C HIS A 55 -6.37 10.87 12.98
N LYS A 56 -6.04 12.01 12.36
CA LYS A 56 -6.64 13.31 12.71
C LYS A 56 -8.14 13.31 12.47
N LEU A 57 -8.59 12.78 11.33
CA LEU A 57 -10.01 12.64 11.01
C LEU A 57 -10.73 11.79 12.06
N GLY A 58 -10.12 10.67 12.42
CA GLY A 58 -10.56 9.80 13.50
C GLY A 58 -10.65 10.50 14.84
N SER A 59 -9.89 11.58 15.06
CA SER A 59 -9.91 12.40 16.29
C SER A 59 -10.85 13.62 16.24
N SER A 60 -11.23 14.14 15.05
CA SER A 60 -11.99 15.41 14.91
C SER A 60 -13.41 15.32 14.31
N MET A 61 -13.69 14.37 13.41
CA MET A 61 -15.01 14.11 12.78
C MET A 61 -16.08 13.73 13.83
N PRO A 62 -17.42 13.73 13.68
CA PRO A 62 -18.32 13.19 14.70
C PRO A 62 -18.15 11.68 14.77
N LEU A 63 -18.49 11.10 15.91
CA LEU A 63 -18.30 9.67 16.14
C LEU A 63 -19.10 8.81 15.15
N ASP A 64 -20.30 9.25 14.75
CA ASP A 64 -21.15 8.46 13.86
C ASP A 64 -20.60 8.43 12.43
N GLU A 65 -20.19 9.57 11.87
CA GLU A 65 -19.54 9.60 10.54
C GLU A 65 -18.18 8.89 10.56
N ALA A 66 -17.43 8.99 11.67
CA ALA A 66 -16.15 8.30 11.79
C ALA A 66 -16.32 6.77 11.82
N LYS A 67 -17.38 6.27 12.47
CA LYS A 67 -17.75 4.85 12.44
C LYS A 67 -18.26 4.41 11.07
N GLU A 68 -19.05 5.24 10.39
CA GLU A 68 -19.51 4.96 9.03
C GLU A 68 -18.31 4.82 8.06
N ARG A 69 -17.35 5.75 8.15
CA ARG A 69 -16.09 5.67 7.39
C ARG A 69 -15.29 4.41 7.73
N ALA A 70 -15.20 4.04 9.01
CA ALA A 70 -14.52 2.81 9.41
C ALA A 70 -15.19 1.57 8.78
N ALA A 71 -16.52 1.50 8.82
CA ALA A 71 -17.28 0.43 8.16
C ALA A 71 -17.08 0.42 6.63
N GLN A 72 -17.00 1.59 6.00
CA GLN A 72 -16.67 1.70 4.58
C GLN A 72 -15.27 1.13 4.27
N LEU A 73 -14.25 1.51 5.06
CA LEU A 73 -12.90 0.98 4.90
C LEU A 73 -12.83 -0.53 5.17
N GLU A 74 -13.54 -1.04 6.16
CA GLU A 74 -13.66 -2.49 6.42
C GLU A 74 -14.29 -3.24 5.24
N SER A 75 -15.34 -2.68 4.65
CA SER A 75 -15.96 -3.25 3.44
C SER A 75 -15.01 -3.24 2.24
N GLU A 76 -14.16 -2.22 2.11
CA GLU A 76 -13.14 -2.16 1.06
C GLU A 76 -12.03 -3.18 1.30
N VAL A 77 -11.56 -3.33 2.54
CA VAL A 77 -10.57 -4.34 2.94
C VAL A 77 -11.08 -5.74 2.60
N THR A 78 -12.30 -6.08 3.01
CA THR A 78 -12.88 -7.40 2.70
C THR A 78 -13.06 -7.63 1.19
N SER A 79 -13.44 -6.59 0.43
CA SER A 79 -13.50 -6.65 -1.03
C SER A 79 -12.13 -6.87 -1.68
N LEU A 80 -11.08 -6.21 -1.17
CA LEU A 80 -9.71 -6.38 -1.64
C LEU A 80 -9.16 -7.77 -1.32
N GLU A 81 -9.42 -8.29 -0.12
CA GLU A 81 -9.03 -9.65 0.28
C GLU A 81 -9.68 -10.70 -0.62
N ARG A 82 -10.98 -10.59 -0.89
CA ARG A 82 -11.69 -11.49 -1.81
C ARG A 82 -11.07 -11.46 -3.20
N ARG A 83 -10.77 -10.27 -3.74
CA ARG A 83 -10.11 -10.13 -5.05
C ARG A 83 -8.70 -10.70 -5.06
N LEU A 84 -7.95 -10.53 -3.97
CA LEU A 84 -6.61 -11.10 -3.84
C LEU A 84 -6.66 -12.63 -3.86
N ILE A 85 -7.62 -13.23 -3.15
CA ILE A 85 -7.86 -14.68 -3.16
C ILE A 85 -8.21 -15.16 -4.58
N LEU A 86 -9.07 -14.45 -5.31
CA LEU A 86 -9.39 -14.82 -6.69
C LEU A 86 -8.15 -14.72 -7.61
N ALA A 87 -7.30 -13.71 -7.41
CA ALA A 87 -6.08 -13.52 -8.19
C ALA A 87 -4.96 -14.54 -7.89
N THR A 88 -5.06 -15.34 -6.82
CA THR A 88 -4.07 -16.42 -6.59
C THR A 88 -4.19 -17.54 -7.62
N GLY A 89 -5.37 -17.77 -8.17
CA GLY A 89 -5.60 -18.74 -9.25
C GLY A 89 -5.11 -18.30 -10.63
N THR A 90 -4.69 -17.04 -10.79
CA THR A 90 -4.13 -16.54 -12.06
C THR A 90 -2.61 -16.69 -12.07
N GLU A 91 -2.10 -17.50 -13.00
CA GLU A 91 -0.67 -17.76 -13.16
C GLU A 91 -0.01 -16.76 -14.14
N GLY A 92 1.32 -16.74 -14.14
CA GLY A 92 2.13 -15.91 -15.03
C GLY A 92 2.25 -14.43 -14.60
N MET A 93 2.83 -13.64 -15.50
CA MET A 93 3.19 -12.24 -15.25
C MET A 93 1.97 -11.34 -14.96
N GLU A 94 0.83 -11.65 -15.57
CA GLU A 94 -0.40 -10.88 -15.36
C GLU A 94 -0.99 -11.12 -13.97
N GLY A 95 -1.05 -12.39 -13.54
CA GLY A 95 -1.48 -12.72 -12.18
C GLY A 95 -0.55 -12.12 -11.12
N PHE A 96 0.76 -12.09 -11.36
CA PHE A 96 1.71 -11.40 -10.48
C PHE A 96 1.40 -9.89 -10.37
N ARG A 97 1.25 -9.19 -11.51
CA ARG A 97 0.94 -7.75 -11.51
C ARG A 97 -0.36 -7.44 -10.78
N GLN A 98 -1.40 -8.25 -11.02
CA GLN A 98 -2.68 -8.09 -10.34
C GLN A 98 -2.54 -8.29 -8.83
N ARG A 99 -1.90 -9.37 -8.37
CA ARG A 99 -1.65 -9.59 -6.94
C ARG A 99 -0.82 -8.49 -6.31
N TRP A 100 0.24 -8.03 -6.99
CA TRP A 100 1.10 -6.96 -6.50
C TRP A 100 0.33 -5.66 -6.29
N SER A 101 -0.47 -5.25 -7.29
CA SER A 101 -1.33 -4.07 -7.21
C SER A 101 -2.38 -4.19 -6.10
N LEU A 102 -3.06 -5.34 -6.00
CA LEU A 102 -4.05 -5.61 -4.97
C LEU A 102 -3.43 -5.60 -3.56
N HIS A 103 -2.25 -6.19 -3.40
CA HIS A 103 -1.57 -6.25 -2.11
C HIS A 103 -1.15 -4.85 -1.62
N GLY A 104 -0.65 -4.00 -2.53
CA GLY A 104 -0.33 -2.61 -2.22
C GLY A 104 -1.55 -1.82 -1.75
N ARG A 105 -2.68 -1.96 -2.46
CA ARG A 105 -3.95 -1.33 -2.07
C ARG A 105 -4.48 -1.85 -0.74
N LEU A 106 -4.45 -3.16 -0.54
CA LEU A 106 -4.92 -3.82 0.69
C LEU A 106 -4.11 -3.37 1.91
N THR A 107 -2.79 -3.29 1.77
CA THR A 107 -1.91 -2.84 2.85
C THR A 107 -2.18 -1.39 3.20
N ASP A 108 -2.39 -0.55 2.19
CA ASP A 108 -2.70 0.88 2.37
C ASP A 108 -4.05 1.08 3.09
N THR A 109 -5.11 0.41 2.63
CA THR A 109 -6.45 0.53 3.23
C THR A 109 -6.49 0.01 4.66
N LYS A 110 -5.78 -1.08 4.96
CA LYS A 110 -5.62 -1.59 6.35
C LYS A 110 -4.97 -0.56 7.26
N ARG A 111 -3.84 0.04 6.84
CA ARG A 111 -3.16 1.08 7.64
C ARG A 111 -4.02 2.32 7.87
N ARG A 112 -4.81 2.72 6.87
CA ARG A 112 -5.77 3.83 6.99
C ARG A 112 -6.86 3.52 8.01
N LEU A 113 -7.44 2.32 7.95
CA LEU A 113 -8.42 1.85 8.93
C LEU A 113 -7.84 1.82 10.35
N GLU A 114 -6.62 1.31 10.52
CA GLU A 114 -5.91 1.29 11.81
C GLU A 114 -5.69 2.71 12.36
N SER A 115 -5.21 3.63 11.52
CA SER A 115 -4.96 5.03 11.89
C SER A 115 -6.25 5.73 12.31
N LEU A 116 -7.33 5.53 11.55
CA LEU A 116 -8.66 6.07 11.84
C LEU A 116 -9.20 5.53 13.17
N ASN A 117 -9.14 4.22 13.37
CA ASN A 117 -9.57 3.57 14.62
C ASN A 117 -8.76 4.02 15.83
N GLN A 118 -7.45 4.24 15.66
CA GLN A 118 -6.60 4.81 16.70
C GLN A 118 -7.04 6.24 17.06
N GLY A 119 -7.38 7.06 16.06
CA GLY A 119 -7.92 8.41 16.28
C GLY A 119 -9.25 8.39 17.03
N ILE A 120 -10.17 7.50 16.62
CA ILE A 120 -11.47 7.31 17.30
C ILE A 120 -11.27 6.84 18.74
N GLY A 121 -10.33 5.93 18.98
CA GLY A 121 -10.02 5.37 20.29
C GLY A 121 -9.40 6.38 21.26
N ASN A 122 -8.57 7.31 20.78
CA ASN A 122 -7.94 8.33 21.63
C ASN A 122 -8.98 9.27 22.26
N ARG A 123 -10.06 9.60 21.56
CA ARG A 123 -11.17 10.41 22.12
C ARG A 123 -11.82 9.77 23.34
N LYS A 124 -11.93 8.44 23.34
CA LYS A 124 -12.57 7.70 24.44
C LYS A 124 -11.72 7.70 25.71
N LYS A 125 -10.43 8.00 25.61
CA LYS A 125 -9.51 8.11 26.76
C LYS A 125 -9.56 9.50 27.40
N ASP A 126 -10.02 10.52 26.67
CA ASP A 126 -10.05 11.92 27.10
C ASP A 126 -11.40 12.34 27.72
N GLU A 127 -12.29 11.42 28.10
CA GLU A 127 -13.43 11.78 28.96
C GLU A 127 -12.98 11.98 30.41
N PRO A 128 -13.04 13.24 30.89
CA PRO A 128 -13.77 13.54 32.12
C PRO A 128 -14.88 14.55 31.83
N VAL A 129 -16.06 14.26 32.39
CA VAL A 129 -17.18 15.16 32.75
C VAL A 129 -17.25 16.53 32.05
N GLY A 130 -18.27 16.68 31.20
CA GLY A 130 -19.07 17.91 31.08
C GLY A 130 -18.43 19.10 30.34
N GLY A 131 -18.92 19.39 29.14
CA GLY A 131 -18.61 20.67 28.50
C GLY A 131 -19.06 20.78 27.04
N SER A 132 -20.34 21.08 26.84
CA SER A 132 -20.88 21.61 25.58
C SER A 132 -19.97 22.70 25.01
N THR A 133 -19.34 22.45 23.87
CA THR A 133 -19.10 23.48 22.85
C THR A 133 -19.09 22.85 21.47
N ALA A 134 -20.13 23.17 20.69
CA ALA A 134 -20.19 22.91 19.26
C ALA A 134 -19.06 23.70 18.57
N LYS A 135 -17.88 23.08 18.42
CA LYS A 135 -16.78 23.66 17.66
C LYS A 135 -16.96 23.34 16.19
N ARG A 136 -17.45 24.36 15.49
CA ARG A 136 -17.60 24.49 14.05
C ARG A 136 -16.34 24.02 13.32
N TRP A 137 -16.45 22.95 12.53
CA TRP A 137 -15.36 22.47 11.70
C TRP A 137 -14.99 23.51 10.66
N SER A 138 -13.69 23.81 10.60
CA SER A 138 -13.12 24.62 9.54
C SER A 138 -12.17 23.72 8.78
N PHE A 139 -12.51 23.44 7.51
CA PHE A 139 -11.59 22.90 6.52
C PHE A 139 -10.73 24.06 6.01
N TRP A 140 -9.42 23.97 6.23
CA TRP A 140 -8.36 24.71 5.52
C TRP A 140 -7.21 23.74 5.28
#